data_AF-A0A2H0NC58-F1
#
_entry.id   AF-A0A2H0NC58-F1
#
_cell.length_a   1.000
_cell.length_b   1.000
_cell.length_c   1.000
_cell.angle_alpha   90.00
_cell.angle_beta   90.00
_cell.angle_gamma   90.00
#
_symmetry.space_group_name_H-M   'P 1'
#
loop_
_entity.id
_entity.type
_entity.pdbx_description
1 polymer ?
#
loop_
_entity_poly.entity_id
_entity_poly.type
_entity_poly.pdbx_seq_one_letter_code
_entity_poly.pdbx_strand_id
1 'polypeptide(L)' 'LTISPYILGALKADRQVWKNFKDFPEGYKKVRIGFIENRGRHGDEMFQKSLRYFIKMTAKNKKFGMVQ' A
#
# COMPACT_ATOMS: atom_id res chain seq x y z
N LEU A 1 -13.11 3.98 0.23
CA LEU A 1 -11.76 3.87 -0.36
C LEU A 1 -11.85 2.88 -1.52
N THR A 2 -11.76 3.35 -2.75
CA THR A 2 -11.66 2.44 -3.90
C THR A 2 -10.20 2.03 -4.03
N ILE A 3 -9.91 0.73 -3.98
CA ILE A 3 -8.55 0.19 -4.13
C ILE A 3 -8.51 -0.57 -5.44
N SER A 4 -7.52 -0.29 -6.29
CA SER A 4 -7.28 -1.11 -7.48
C SER A 4 -7.21 -2.62 -7.14
N PRO A 5 -7.86 -3.51 -7.91
CA PRO A 5 -7.82 -4.95 -7.70
C PRO A 5 -6.39 -5.51 -7.60
N TYR A 6 -5.44 -4.90 -8.32
CA TYR A 6 -4.02 -5.31 -8.29
C TYR A 6 -3.38 -5.08 -6.92
N ILE A 7 -3.58 -3.88 -6.33
CA ILE A 7 -3.04 -3.56 -5.00
C ILE A 7 -3.71 -4.44 -3.94
N LEU A 8 -5.04 -4.63 -4.05
CA LEU A 8 -5.79 -5.49 -3.14
C LEU A 8 -5.32 -6.95 -3.20
N GLY A 9 -5.06 -7.47 -4.41
CA GLY A 9 -4.51 -8.81 -4.62
C GLY A 9 -3.14 -8.96 -3.98
N ALA A 10 -2.24 -8.00 -4.19
CA ALA A 10 -0.90 -8.02 -3.58
C ALA A 10 -0.95 -7.97 -2.04
N LEU A 11 -1.88 -7.21 -1.46
CA LEU A 11 -2.06 -7.14 -0.01
C LEU A 11 -2.62 -8.45 0.58
N LYS A 12 -3.56 -9.09 -0.14
CA LYS A 12 -4.21 -10.33 0.30
C LYS A 12 -3.38 -11.59 0.06
N ALA A 13 -2.37 -11.53 -0.82
CA ALA A 13 -1.47 -12.64 -1.10
C ALA A 13 -0.69 -13.10 0.14
N ASP A 14 -0.46 -12.20 1.11
CA ASP A 14 0.17 -12.51 2.39
C ASP A 14 -0.80 -12.20 3.54
N ARG A 15 -1.10 -13.23 4.35
CA ARG A 15 -2.04 -13.12 5.49
C ARG A 15 -1.56 -12.12 6.55
N GLN A 16 -0.26 -12.06 6.82
CA GLN A 16 0.32 -11.15 7.80
C GLN A 16 0.26 -9.71 7.31
N VAL A 17 0.58 -9.48 6.03
CA VAL A 17 0.42 -8.16 5.39
C VAL A 17 -1.03 -7.71 5.43
N TRP A 18 -1.97 -8.60 5.07
CA TRP A 18 -3.39 -8.28 5.08
C TRP A 18 -3.90 -7.92 6.48
N LYS A 19 -3.48 -8.67 7.50
CA LYS A 19 -3.83 -8.38 8.90
C LYS A 19 -3.34 -6.99 9.31
N ASN A 20 -2.04 -6.71 9.15
CA ASN A 20 -1.46 -5.42 9.53
C ASN A 20 -2.08 -4.25 8.74
N PHE A 21 -2.33 -4.44 7.44
CA PHE A 21 -2.99 -3.44 6.62
C PHE A 21 -4.38 -3.08 7.14
N LYS A 22 -5.20 -4.07 7.50
CA LYS A 22 -6.55 -3.81 8.05
C LYS A 22 -6.49 -2.96 9.31
N ASP A 23 -5.51 -3.23 10.18
CA ASP A 23 -5.33 -2.57 11.47
C ASP A 23 -4.78 -1.14 11.34
N PHE A 24 -4.25 -0.76 10.18
CA PHE A 24 -3.82 0.62 9.95
C PHE A 24 -4.99 1.62 9.90
N PRO A 25 -4.78 2.87 10.37
CA PRO A 25 -5.79 3.92 10.30
C PRO A 25 -6.28 4.16 8.87
N GLU A 26 -7.58 4.46 8.71
CA GLU A 26 -8.17 4.65 7.39
C GLU A 26 -7.53 5.80 6.60
N GLY A 27 -7.19 6.91 7.28
CA GLY A 27 -6.47 8.03 6.65
C GLY A 27 -5.11 7.61 6.09
N TYR A 28 -4.35 6.82 6.85
CA TYR A 28 -3.07 6.27 6.39
C TYR A 28 -3.27 5.37 5.16
N LYS A 29 -4.25 4.47 5.19
CA LYS A 29 -4.59 3.60 4.04
C LYS A 29 -4.92 4.43 2.81
N LYS A 30 -5.77 5.46 2.93
CA LYS A 30 -6.16 6.36 1.83
C LYS A 30 -4.94 7.04 1.20
N VAL A 31 -4.11 7.68 2.02
CA VAL A 31 -2.91 8.39 1.55
C VAL A 31 -1.94 7.43 0.84
N ARG A 32 -1.69 6.25 1.42
CA ARG A 32 -0.76 5.28 0.86
C ARG A 32 -1.25 4.67 -0.46
N ILE A 33 -2.51 4.28 -0.53
CA ILE A 33 -3.09 3.71 -1.75
C ILE A 33 -3.11 4.77 -2.86
N GLY A 34 -3.59 5.98 -2.56
CA GLY A 34 -3.61 7.09 -3.53
C GLY A 34 -2.20 7.46 -4.03
N PHE A 35 -1.20 7.48 -3.13
CA PHE A 35 0.19 7.65 -3.54
C PHE A 35 0.63 6.57 -4.52
N ILE A 36 0.43 5.28 -4.20
CA ILE A 36 0.86 4.16 -5.05
C ILE A 36 0.18 4.24 -6.42
N GLU A 37 -1.13 4.48 -6.47
CA GLU A 37 -1.88 4.64 -7.72
C GLU A 37 -1.36 5.81 -8.56
N ASN A 38 -1.06 6.95 -7.92
CA ASN A 38 -0.47 8.09 -8.62
C ASN A 38 0.92 7.79 -9.19
N ARG A 39 1.71 6.91 -8.54
CA ARG A 39 3.02 6.48 -9.08
C ARG A 39 2.91 5.75 -10.41
N GLY A 40 1.78 5.10 -10.71
CA GLY A 40 1.51 4.50 -12.02
C GLY A 40 1.52 5.50 -13.16
N ARG A 41 1.15 6.77 -12.91
CA ARG A 41 1.24 7.85 -13.92
C ARG A 41 2.68 8.17 -14.32
N HIS A 42 3.65 7.80 -13.50
CA HIS A 42 5.08 7.99 -13.76
C HIS A 42 5.78 6.73 -14.28
N GLY A 43 5.02 5.67 -14.58
CA GLY A 43 5.51 4.42 -15.14
C GLY A 43 5.29 3.20 -14.23
N ASP A 44 5.15 2.04 -14.86
CA ASP A 44 4.87 0.77 -14.19
C ASP A 44 5.95 0.40 -13.17
N GLU A 45 7.22 0.66 -13.47
CA GLU A 45 8.31 0.38 -12.54
C GLU A 45 8.17 1.18 -11.22
N MET A 46 7.77 2.45 -11.31
CA MET A 46 7.57 3.31 -10.16
C MET A 46 6.38 2.84 -9.30
N PHE A 47 5.31 2.41 -9.95
CA PHE A 47 4.17 1.77 -9.28
C PHE A 47 4.60 0.50 -8.55
N GLN A 48 5.25 -0.44 -9.25
CA GLN A 48 5.66 -1.72 -8.69
C GLN A 48 6.68 -1.54 -7.55
N LYS A 49 7.64 -0.63 -7.70
CA LYS A 49 8.61 -0.29 -6.64
C LYS A 49 7.91 0.23 -5.39
N SER A 50 6.93 1.11 -5.57
CA SER A 50 6.14 1.69 -4.46
C SER A 50 5.27 0.65 -3.77
N LEU A 51 4.62 -0.23 -4.55
CA LEU A 51 3.81 -1.32 -4.03
C LEU A 51 4.66 -2.33 -3.25
N ARG A 52 5.78 -2.80 -3.82
CA ARG A 52 6.69 -3.73 -3.12
C ARG A 52 7.19 -3.16 -1.80
N TYR A 53 7.56 -1.88 -1.79
CA TYR A 53 8.02 -1.23 -0.57
C TYR A 53 6.88 -1.11 0.47
N PHE A 54 5.67 -0.78 0.03
CA PHE A 54 4.50 -0.73 0.90
C PHE A 54 4.18 -2.10 1.53
N ILE A 55 4.20 -3.17 0.74
CA ILE A 55 4.04 -4.55 1.23
C ILE A 55 5.13 -4.89 2.25
N LYS A 56 6.41 -4.61 1.93
CA LYS A 56 7.55 -4.85 2.83
C LYS A 56 7.41 -4.18 4.20
N MET A 57 6.95 -2.93 4.23
CA MET A 57 6.75 -2.21 5.50
C MET A 57 5.50 -2.66 6.24
N THR A 58 4.44 -2.95 5.51
CA THR A 58 3.19 -3.48 6.08
C THR A 58 3.40 -4.85 6.71
N ALA A 59 4.20 -5.74 6.10
CA ALA A 59 4.61 -7.02 6.70
C ALA A 59 5.27 -6.84 8.07
N LYS A 60 6.03 -5.75 8.24
CA LYS A 60 6.70 -5.37 9.50
C LYS A 60 5.82 -4.57 10.46
N ASN A 61 4.54 -4.37 10.14
CA ASN A 61 3.60 -3.50 10.85
C ASN A 61 4.11 -2.06 11.00
N LYS A 62 4.91 -1.57 10.03
CA LYS A 62 5.50 -0.23 10.06
C LYS A 62 4.75 0.73 9.14
N LYS A 63 4.27 1.83 9.72
CA LYS A 63 3.79 3.00 8.98
C LYS A 63 5.00 3.84 8.52
N PHE A 64 4.86 4.49 7.37
CA PHE A 64 5.89 5.33 6.77
C PHE A 64 5.30 6.36 5.80
N GLY A 65 6.06 7.42 5.54
CA GLY A 65 5.56 8.63 4.89
C GLY A 65 4.99 9.59 5.92
N MET A 66 5.10 10.89 5.67
CA MET A 66 4.49 11.89 6.52
C MET A 66 2.97 11.85 6.32
N VAL A 67 2.24 11.64 7.40
CA VAL A 67 0.82 11.96 7.49
C VAL A 67 0.78 13.11 8.50
N GLN A 68 0.59 14.33 8.02
CA GLN A 68 0.29 15.48 8.88
C GLN A 68 -1.13 15.36 9.43
#